data_AF-A0A1H3VV37-F1
#
_entry.id   AF-A0A1H3VV37-F1
#
_cell.length_a   1.000
_cell.length_b   1.000
_cell.length_c   1.000
_cell.angle_alpha   90.00
_cell.angle_beta   90.00
_cell.angle_gamma   90.00
#
_symmetry.space_group_name_H-M   'P 1'
#
loop_
_entity.id
_entity.type
_entity.pdbx_description
1 polymer ?
#
loop_
_entity_poly.entity_id
_entity_poly.type
_entity_poly.pdbx_seq_one_letter_code
_entity_poly.pdbx_strand_id
1 'polypeptide(L)'
;MGCVLYDDRLRLPPRSAVDDCRGEAGHRCGADEWRPNGREAMSERIDDALDAVAAERATISAERDALSAFDRRVEELEAVTVSGGPSLLADQRQSDRSLERVRTAYAETLMAVPHYESEYDDTLAESLAAEFGDDLAAALLSGEALTPTIRNAVRAAAAAAQNEREEFLDVLDREAASLEAAAADIDEVRAELRALDDGPLSAQRFDELRRRWQGVRDLEARVDGIGRRRQETIRSHRSDLPGVPTDLSEYLYADLSSPYPVLATLATVGERLTGARRRVERELAATA
;
A
#
# COMPACT_ATOMS: atom_id res chain seq x y z
N MET A 1 35.60 -12.42 -3.04
CA MET A 1 34.84 -11.90 -4.20
C MET A 1 33.40 -12.31 -3.93
N GLY A 2 32.71 -11.50 -3.12
CA GLY A 2 31.38 -11.81 -2.62
C GLY A 2 30.35 -11.15 -3.51
N CYS A 3 29.58 -11.96 -4.23
CA CYS A 3 28.28 -11.52 -4.74
C CYS A 3 27.30 -11.64 -3.58
N VAL A 4 27.03 -10.53 -2.91
CA VAL A 4 25.76 -10.35 -2.21
C VAL A 4 24.78 -10.06 -3.33
N LEU A 5 24.07 -11.10 -3.80
CA LEU A 5 22.87 -10.89 -4.57
C LEU A 5 21.86 -10.30 -3.57
N TYR A 6 21.69 -8.99 -3.61
CA TYR A 6 20.48 -8.35 -3.11
C TYR A 6 19.34 -8.92 -3.95
N ASP A 7 18.68 -9.95 -3.45
CA ASP A 7 17.36 -10.34 -3.94
C ASP A 7 16.39 -9.36 -3.26
N ASP A 8 16.40 -8.10 -3.71
CA ASP A 8 15.46 -7.04 -3.29
C ASP A 8 14.08 -7.40 -3.84
N ARG A 9 13.43 -8.38 -3.22
CA ARG A 9 12.05 -8.74 -3.50
C ARG A 9 11.28 -8.70 -2.20
N LEU A 10 10.94 -7.48 -1.79
CA LEU A 10 9.88 -7.28 -0.83
C LEU A 10 8.68 -8.11 -1.28
N ARG A 11 8.33 -9.09 -0.45
CA ARG A 11 7.17 -9.91 -0.68
C ARG A 11 5.93 -9.11 -0.30
N LEU A 12 5.19 -8.64 -1.30
CA LEU A 12 3.91 -7.99 -1.09
C LEU A 12 2.78 -9.03 -1.02
N PRO A 13 1.79 -8.85 -0.13
CA PRO A 13 0.61 -9.68 -0.12
C PRO A 13 -0.11 -9.59 -1.48
N PRO A 14 -0.54 -10.70 -2.07
CA PRO A 14 -1.24 -10.67 -3.35
C PRO A 14 -2.58 -9.94 -3.19
N ARG A 15 -2.69 -8.74 -3.74
CA ARG A 15 -3.97 -8.04 -3.89
C ARG A 15 -4.77 -8.77 -4.98
N SER A 16 -5.57 -9.75 -4.55
CA SER A 16 -6.35 -10.57 -5.47
C SER A 16 -7.22 -9.66 -6.34
N ALA A 17 -7.14 -9.81 -7.66
CA ALA A 17 -8.26 -9.42 -8.51
C ALA A 17 -9.37 -10.44 -8.22
N VAL A 18 -10.19 -10.14 -7.19
CA VAL A 18 -11.47 -10.77 -6.83
C VAL A 18 -11.74 -12.11 -7.54
N ASP A 19 -11.43 -13.23 -6.89
CA ASP A 19 -12.08 -14.50 -7.20
C ASP A 19 -13.12 -14.84 -6.13
N ASP A 20 -14.37 -14.65 -6.57
CA ASP A 20 -15.60 -15.36 -6.20
C ASP A 20 -15.76 -15.87 -4.75
N CYS A 21 -16.42 -15.05 -3.92
CA CYS A 21 -17.25 -15.52 -2.82
C CYS A 21 -18.65 -14.92 -2.91
N ARG A 22 -19.38 -15.20 -4.00
CA ARG A 22 -20.85 -15.14 -3.98
C ARG A 22 -21.44 -16.49 -3.55
N GLY A 23 -21.25 -16.81 -2.27
CA GLY A 23 -21.98 -17.86 -1.57
C GLY A 23 -23.37 -17.39 -1.15
N GLU A 24 -24.39 -18.13 -1.56
CA GLU A 24 -25.81 -17.85 -1.43
C GLU A 24 -26.28 -17.73 0.03
N ALA A 25 -26.93 -16.61 0.37
CA ALA A 25 -27.96 -16.56 1.41
C ALA A 25 -28.97 -15.46 1.08
N GLY A 26 -30.09 -15.86 0.49
CA GLY A 26 -31.21 -14.97 0.27
C GLY A 26 -31.81 -14.48 1.59
N HIS A 27 -31.76 -13.17 1.81
CA HIS A 27 -32.73 -12.45 2.63
C HIS A 27 -33.02 -11.12 1.95
N ARG A 28 -34.25 -10.96 1.47
CA ARG A 28 -34.77 -9.67 1.01
C ARG A 28 -34.82 -8.73 2.22
N CYS A 29 -33.96 -7.73 2.24
CA CYS A 29 -34.18 -6.52 3.01
C CYS A 29 -34.05 -5.34 2.06
N GLY A 30 -35.19 -4.70 1.77
CA GLY A 30 -35.17 -3.41 1.09
C GLY A 30 -34.63 -2.37 2.05
N ALA A 31 -33.60 -1.65 1.63
CA ALA A 31 -33.20 -0.36 2.16
C ALA A 31 -32.63 0.44 1.00
N ASP A 32 -33.06 1.69 0.90
CA ASP A 32 -32.81 2.64 -0.17
C ASP A 32 -31.37 2.59 -0.71
N GLU A 33 -31.25 2.47 -2.03
CA GLU A 33 -30.02 2.66 -2.80
C GLU A 33 -29.60 4.14 -2.66
N TRP A 34 -28.85 4.45 -1.60
CA TRP A 34 -28.17 5.72 -1.45
C TRP A 34 -27.19 5.85 -2.62
N ARG A 35 -27.57 6.68 -3.60
CA ARG A 35 -26.65 7.15 -4.63
C ARG A 35 -25.95 8.37 -4.07
N PRO A 36 -24.66 8.29 -3.70
CA PRO A 36 -23.93 9.47 -3.29
C PRO A 36 -24.10 10.52 -4.37
N ASN A 37 -24.48 11.74 -3.98
CA ASN A 37 -24.44 12.83 -4.94
C ASN A 37 -23.00 12.90 -5.48
N GLY A 38 -22.76 13.31 -6.71
CA GLY A 38 -21.39 13.27 -7.29
C GLY A 38 -20.34 14.10 -6.54
N ARG A 39 -20.69 14.73 -5.42
CA ARG A 39 -19.80 15.37 -4.44
C ARG A 39 -19.29 14.40 -3.37
N GLU A 40 -20.13 13.50 -2.88
CA GLU A 40 -19.79 12.50 -1.85
C GLU A 40 -18.90 11.43 -2.49
N ALA A 41 -19.32 10.92 -3.66
CA ALA A 41 -18.55 9.98 -4.49
C ALA A 41 -17.15 10.49 -4.95
N MET A 42 -16.85 11.78 -4.82
CA MET A 42 -15.52 12.33 -5.14
C MET A 42 -14.59 12.36 -3.93
N SER A 43 -15.12 12.71 -2.76
CA SER A 43 -14.36 12.68 -1.50
C SER A 43 -14.11 11.23 -1.10
N GLU A 44 -15.13 10.38 -1.22
CA GLU A 44 -15.05 8.93 -0.99
C GLU A 44 -13.86 8.28 -1.70
N ARG A 45 -13.58 8.61 -2.97
CA ARG A 45 -12.44 7.98 -3.67
C ARG A 45 -11.09 8.23 -3.00
N ILE A 46 -10.86 9.44 -2.51
CA ILE A 46 -9.57 9.77 -1.88
C ILE A 46 -9.54 9.26 -0.45
N ASP A 47 -10.67 9.29 0.25
CA ASP A 47 -10.83 8.71 1.58
C ASP A 47 -10.60 7.18 1.54
N ASP A 48 -11.24 6.47 0.60
CA ASP A 48 -11.03 5.03 0.35
C ASP A 48 -9.56 4.71 0.03
N ALA A 49 -8.88 5.60 -0.70
CA ALA A 49 -7.45 5.45 -1.01
C ALA A 49 -6.58 5.61 0.24
N LEU A 50 -6.89 6.58 1.10
CA LEU A 50 -6.21 6.78 2.38
C LEU A 50 -6.42 5.58 3.30
N ASP A 51 -7.64 5.04 3.36
CA ASP A 51 -7.97 3.84 4.13
C ASP A 51 -7.22 2.61 3.60
N ALA A 52 -7.11 2.45 2.28
CA ALA A 52 -6.34 1.37 1.67
C ALA A 52 -4.84 1.45 2.01
N VAL A 53 -4.25 2.65 1.96
CA VAL A 53 -2.85 2.87 2.37
C VAL A 53 -2.67 2.59 3.87
N ALA A 54 -3.61 3.03 4.70
CA ALA A 54 -3.55 2.80 6.15
C ALA A 54 -3.65 1.31 6.50
N ALA A 55 -4.51 0.57 5.81
CA ALA A 55 -4.64 -0.87 5.96
C ALA A 55 -3.35 -1.59 5.56
N GLU A 56 -2.77 -1.26 4.40
CA GLU A 56 -1.49 -1.82 3.95
C GLU A 56 -0.37 -1.50 4.94
N ARG A 57 -0.29 -0.26 5.43
CA ARG A 57 0.70 0.14 6.43
C ARG A 57 0.58 -0.70 7.71
N ALA A 58 -0.64 -0.97 8.17
CA ALA A 58 -0.87 -1.79 9.36
C ALA A 58 -0.37 -3.23 9.15
N THR A 59 -0.67 -3.83 8.00
CA THR A 59 -0.19 -5.15 7.57
C THR A 59 1.34 -5.21 7.60
N ILE A 60 2.01 -4.30 6.88
CA ILE A 60 3.47 -4.28 6.75
C ILE A 60 4.17 -3.97 8.07
N SER A 61 3.60 -3.08 8.90
CA SER A 61 4.14 -2.81 10.23
C SER A 61 4.03 -4.03 11.15
N ALA A 62 2.93 -4.78 11.09
CA ALA A 62 2.76 -5.99 11.88
C ALA A 62 3.75 -7.08 11.46
N GLU A 63 4.02 -7.23 10.16
CA GLU A 63 5.06 -8.15 9.66
C GLU A 63 6.47 -7.74 10.12
N ARG A 64 6.84 -6.46 10.01
CA ARG A 64 8.13 -5.94 10.50
C ARG A 64 8.30 -6.24 12.00
N ASP A 65 7.27 -5.97 12.79
CA ASP A 65 7.32 -6.19 14.24
C ASP A 65 7.41 -7.69 14.58
N ALA A 66 6.74 -8.54 13.79
CA ALA A 66 6.84 -10.00 13.90
C ALA A 66 8.23 -10.53 13.53
N LEU A 67 8.87 -9.98 12.48
CA LEU A 67 10.25 -10.29 12.11
C LEU A 67 11.23 -9.84 13.20
N SER A 68 11.01 -8.68 13.82
CA SER A 68 11.82 -8.20 14.94
C SER A 68 11.69 -9.12 16.16
N ALA A 69 10.45 -9.55 16.47
CA ALA A 69 10.19 -10.53 17.52
C ALA A 69 10.84 -11.89 17.22
N PHE A 70 10.83 -12.32 15.95
CA PHE A 70 11.52 -13.53 15.49
C PHE A 70 13.04 -13.43 15.69
N ASP A 71 13.68 -12.35 15.22
CA ASP A 71 15.14 -12.17 15.38
C ASP A 71 15.56 -12.23 16.85
N ARG A 72 14.81 -11.56 17.73
CA ARG A 72 15.07 -11.61 19.18
C ARG A 72 14.94 -13.02 19.74
N ARG A 73 13.94 -13.79 19.32
CA ARG A 73 13.80 -15.21 19.74
C ARG A 73 14.97 -16.05 19.25
N VAL A 74 15.42 -15.88 18.00
CA VAL A 74 16.57 -16.58 17.43
C VAL A 74 17.88 -16.16 18.12
N GLU A 75 17.96 -14.92 18.59
CA GLU A 75 19.10 -14.44 19.37
C GLU A 75 19.23 -15.16 20.72
N GLU A 76 18.11 -15.48 21.36
CA GLU A 76 18.09 -16.19 22.64
C GLU A 76 18.37 -17.70 22.50
N LEU A 77 18.40 -18.24 21.27
CA LEU A 77 18.68 -19.66 21.03
C LEU A 77 20.18 -19.98 21.16
N GLU A 78 20.49 -21.01 21.94
CA GLU A 78 21.83 -21.57 22.01
C GLU A 78 22.17 -22.31 20.71
N ALA A 79 23.22 -21.85 20.03
CA ALA A 79 23.77 -22.55 18.88
C ALA A 79 24.72 -23.66 19.36
N VAL A 80 24.55 -24.86 18.83
CA VAL A 80 25.38 -26.01 19.21
C VAL A 80 26.71 -25.90 18.48
N THR A 81 27.81 -25.84 19.22
CA THR A 81 29.15 -26.05 18.67
C THR A 81 29.40 -27.55 18.65
N VAL A 82 29.44 -28.15 17.46
CA VAL A 82 29.76 -29.59 17.33
C VAL A 82 31.22 -29.78 17.77
N SER A 83 31.42 -30.12 19.04
CA SER A 83 32.73 -30.52 19.56
C SER A 83 32.89 -32.00 19.32
N GLY A 84 33.90 -32.38 18.52
CA GLY A 84 34.12 -33.75 18.03
C GLY A 84 34.50 -34.77 19.13
N GLY A 85 33.56 -35.10 20.01
CA GLY A 85 33.67 -36.16 21.02
C GLY A 85 32.46 -37.10 20.98
N PRO A 86 32.62 -38.39 21.35
CA PRO A 86 31.56 -39.39 21.20
C PRO A 86 30.46 -39.22 22.26
N SER A 87 29.41 -38.46 21.92
CA SER A 87 28.12 -38.45 22.61
C SER A 87 26.98 -38.36 21.59
N LEU A 88 26.74 -39.45 20.86
CA LEU A 88 26.03 -39.38 19.58
C LEU A 88 24.49 -39.31 19.67
N LEU A 89 23.86 -39.76 20.76
CA LEU A 89 22.38 -39.85 20.80
C LEU A 89 21.68 -38.72 21.56
N ALA A 90 22.32 -38.14 22.58
CA ALA A 90 21.76 -37.01 23.32
C ALA A 90 21.98 -35.69 22.56
N ASP A 91 23.14 -35.55 21.92
CA ASP A 91 23.52 -34.36 21.15
C ASP A 91 22.67 -34.23 19.88
N GLN A 92 22.37 -35.35 19.19
CA GLN A 92 21.45 -35.39 18.05
C GLN A 92 20.01 -34.97 18.40
N ARG A 93 19.46 -35.42 19.54
CA ARG A 93 18.13 -34.97 19.98
C ARG A 93 18.09 -33.51 20.42
N GLN A 94 19.23 -32.96 20.85
CA GLN A 94 19.34 -31.56 21.22
C GLN A 94 19.52 -30.67 19.98
N SER A 95 20.23 -31.19 18.97
CA SER A 95 20.43 -30.53 17.69
C SER A 95 19.14 -30.48 16.84
N ASP A 96 18.39 -31.58 16.74
CA ASP A 96 17.09 -31.60 16.04
C ASP A 96 16.10 -30.61 16.65
N ARG A 97 16.05 -30.54 17.99
CA ARG A 97 15.20 -29.59 18.73
C ARG A 97 15.63 -28.14 18.55
N SER A 98 16.89 -27.86 18.19
CA SER A 98 17.37 -26.49 18.04
C SER A 98 16.83 -25.81 16.78
N LEU A 99 16.81 -26.52 15.63
CA LEU A 99 16.20 -26.01 14.40
C LEU A 99 14.67 -26.05 14.47
N GLU A 100 14.09 -27.03 15.16
CA GLU A 100 12.66 -27.05 15.45
C GLU A 100 12.23 -25.78 16.21
N ARG A 101 13.00 -25.35 17.20
CA ARG A 101 12.73 -24.08 17.92
C ARG A 101 12.79 -22.86 17.01
N VAL A 102 13.69 -22.82 16.03
CA VAL A 102 13.72 -21.71 15.03
C VAL A 102 12.45 -21.73 14.19
N ARG A 103 12.07 -22.90 13.66
CA ARG A 103 10.85 -23.08 12.85
C ARG A 103 9.59 -22.71 13.62
N THR A 104 9.49 -23.16 14.87
CA THR A 104 8.39 -22.79 15.78
C THR A 104 8.39 -21.29 16.06
N ALA A 105 9.56 -20.69 16.33
CA ALA A 105 9.64 -19.26 16.55
C ALA A 105 9.14 -18.47 15.34
N TYR A 106 9.51 -18.88 14.13
CA TYR A 106 9.06 -18.26 12.88
C TYR A 106 7.53 -18.40 12.70
N ALA A 107 7.00 -19.61 12.87
CA ALA A 107 5.58 -19.88 12.72
C ALA A 107 4.73 -19.11 13.75
N GLU A 108 5.20 -19.03 15.00
CA GLU A 108 4.50 -18.31 16.08
C GLU A 108 4.64 -16.79 16.04
N THR A 109 5.51 -16.26 15.17
CA THR A 109 5.67 -14.81 15.00
C THR A 109 5.12 -14.36 13.66
N LEU A 110 5.78 -14.69 12.55
CA LEU A 110 5.47 -14.14 11.24
C LEU A 110 4.21 -14.80 10.66
N MET A 111 4.13 -16.12 10.69
CA MET A 111 2.94 -16.83 10.19
C MET A 111 1.72 -16.72 11.13
N ALA A 112 1.92 -16.20 12.34
CA ALA A 112 0.86 -15.97 13.32
C ALA A 112 0.31 -14.53 13.30
N VAL A 113 0.81 -13.67 12.41
CA VAL A 113 0.25 -12.32 12.23
C VAL A 113 -1.18 -12.46 11.70
N PRO A 114 -2.17 -11.67 12.19
CA PRO A 114 -3.59 -11.91 11.92
C PRO A 114 -4.00 -12.02 10.44
N HIS A 115 -3.29 -11.35 9.53
CA HIS A 115 -3.58 -11.36 8.09
C HIS A 115 -2.85 -12.48 7.31
N TYR A 116 -1.93 -13.22 7.95
CA TYR A 116 -1.03 -14.11 7.23
C TYR A 116 -1.78 -15.25 6.50
N GLU A 117 -2.71 -15.91 7.21
CA GLU A 117 -3.49 -17.03 6.68
C GLU A 117 -4.39 -16.61 5.52
N SER A 118 -4.97 -15.41 5.56
CA SER A 118 -5.87 -14.94 4.49
C SER A 118 -5.13 -14.44 3.25
N GLU A 119 -3.95 -13.84 3.42
CA GLU A 119 -3.22 -13.18 2.33
C GLU A 119 -2.23 -14.12 1.63
N TYR A 120 -1.57 -15.00 2.38
CA TYR A 120 -0.51 -15.86 1.83
C TYR A 120 -0.88 -17.35 1.82
N ASP A 121 -1.46 -17.86 2.93
CA ASP A 121 -1.79 -19.28 3.13
C ASP A 121 -0.64 -20.25 2.79
N ASP A 122 0.61 -19.82 2.99
CA ASP A 122 1.77 -20.64 2.65
C ASP A 122 1.99 -21.78 3.64
N THR A 123 2.62 -22.85 3.13
CA THR A 123 3.35 -23.75 4.01
C THR A 123 4.58 -23.06 4.62
N LEU A 124 5.06 -23.57 5.76
CA LEU A 124 6.29 -23.08 6.39
C LEU A 124 7.48 -23.07 5.42
N ALA A 125 7.57 -24.07 4.52
CA ALA A 125 8.67 -24.17 3.58
C ALA A 125 8.64 -23.07 2.51
N GLU A 126 7.45 -22.80 1.95
CA GLU A 126 7.25 -21.72 0.97
C GLU A 126 7.52 -20.36 1.61
N SER A 127 7.01 -20.13 2.82
CA SER A 127 7.23 -18.89 3.57
C SER A 127 8.72 -18.65 3.84
N LEU A 128 9.44 -19.65 4.35
CA LEU A 128 10.88 -19.53 4.62
C LEU A 128 11.69 -19.29 3.34
N ALA A 129 11.33 -19.96 2.24
CA ALA A 129 12.01 -19.78 0.96
C ALA A 129 11.79 -18.37 0.39
N ALA A 130 10.56 -17.84 0.50
CA ALA A 130 10.23 -16.50 0.04
C ALA A 130 10.94 -15.41 0.87
N GLU A 131 11.01 -15.56 2.20
CA GLU A 131 11.59 -14.54 3.08
C GLU A 131 13.13 -14.64 3.20
N PHE A 132 13.67 -15.86 3.23
CA PHE A 132 15.09 -16.08 3.55
C PHE A 132 15.89 -16.72 2.41
N GLY A 133 15.25 -17.02 1.28
CA GLY A 133 15.84 -17.70 0.14
C GLY A 133 15.87 -19.22 0.28
N ASP A 134 15.86 -19.90 -0.87
CA ASP A 134 15.78 -21.37 -0.97
C ASP A 134 16.87 -22.10 -0.18
N ASP A 135 18.11 -21.60 -0.23
CA ASP A 135 19.26 -22.24 0.43
C ASP A 135 19.11 -22.26 1.96
N LEU A 136 18.70 -21.14 2.54
CA LEU A 136 18.54 -21.02 3.99
C LEU A 136 17.27 -21.74 4.46
N ALA A 137 16.19 -21.70 3.67
CA ALA A 137 15.00 -22.50 3.92
C ALA A 137 15.33 -24.00 3.94
N ALA A 138 16.08 -24.50 2.95
CA ALA A 138 16.51 -25.89 2.90
C ALA A 138 17.37 -26.27 4.13
N ALA A 139 18.30 -25.40 4.53
CA ALA A 139 19.12 -25.61 5.73
C ALA A 139 18.28 -25.66 7.03
N LEU A 140 17.24 -24.83 7.13
CA LEU A 140 16.33 -24.83 8.28
C LEU A 140 15.40 -26.04 8.32
N LEU A 141 14.98 -26.56 7.17
CA LEU A 141 14.04 -27.68 7.07
C LEU A 141 14.73 -29.04 7.19
N SER A 142 15.91 -29.19 6.60
CA SER A 142 16.62 -30.48 6.47
C SER A 142 17.94 -30.54 7.26
N GLY A 143 18.35 -29.45 7.91
CA GLY A 143 19.57 -29.42 8.70
C GLY A 143 19.49 -30.25 9.98
N GLU A 144 20.66 -30.62 10.51
CA GLU A 144 20.78 -31.45 11.72
C GLU A 144 20.87 -30.62 13.01
N ALA A 145 21.35 -29.37 12.93
CA ALA A 145 21.63 -28.53 14.10
C ALA A 145 21.62 -27.03 13.78
N LEU A 146 21.21 -26.21 14.75
CA LEU A 146 21.43 -24.77 14.71
C LEU A 146 22.90 -24.47 15.05
N THR A 147 23.74 -24.37 14.02
CA THR A 147 25.13 -23.92 14.16
C THR A 147 25.19 -22.40 14.30
N PRO A 148 26.29 -21.83 14.85
CA PRO A 148 26.46 -20.38 14.90
C PRO A 148 26.37 -19.71 13.51
N THR A 149 26.86 -20.40 12.47
CA THR A 149 26.77 -19.92 11.09
C THR A 149 25.32 -19.84 10.62
N ILE A 150 24.52 -20.89 10.82
CA ILE A 150 23.10 -20.90 10.45
C ILE A 150 22.35 -19.84 11.25
N ARG A 151 22.59 -19.74 12.56
CA ARG A 151 21.96 -18.72 13.40
C ARG A 151 22.24 -17.32 12.90
N ASN A 152 23.51 -16.99 12.60
CA ASN A 152 23.87 -15.68 12.07
C ASN A 152 23.25 -15.42 10.69
N ALA A 153 23.16 -16.44 9.84
CA ALA A 153 22.51 -16.32 8.53
C ALA A 153 21.00 -16.02 8.67
N VAL A 154 20.30 -16.71 9.57
CA VAL A 154 18.88 -16.46 9.88
C VAL A 154 18.67 -15.03 10.37
N ARG A 155 19.50 -14.58 11.31
CA ARG A 155 19.41 -13.21 11.83
C ARG A 155 19.68 -12.16 10.76
N ALA A 156 20.68 -12.38 9.91
CA ALA A 156 20.97 -11.48 8.80
C ALA A 156 19.81 -11.42 7.80
N ALA A 157 19.20 -12.56 7.47
CA ALA A 157 18.03 -12.62 6.59
C ALA A 157 16.80 -11.94 7.23
N ALA A 158 16.54 -12.16 8.53
CA ALA A 158 15.46 -11.49 9.25
C ALA A 158 15.67 -9.97 9.31
N ALA A 159 16.91 -9.50 9.46
CA ALA A 159 17.23 -8.07 9.43
C ALA A 159 17.07 -7.47 8.03
N ALA A 160 17.44 -8.20 6.98
CA ALA A 160 17.20 -7.77 5.60
C ALA A 160 15.70 -7.63 5.31
N ALA A 161 14.90 -8.66 5.65
CA ALA A 161 13.45 -8.61 5.51
C ALA A 161 12.81 -7.46 6.32
N GLN A 162 13.31 -7.16 7.52
CA GLN A 162 12.87 -5.99 8.30
C GLN A 162 13.15 -4.67 7.57
N ASN A 163 14.37 -4.49 7.05
CA ASN A 163 14.73 -3.29 6.31
C ASN A 163 13.87 -3.10 5.06
N GLU A 164 13.58 -4.18 4.32
CA GLU A 164 12.67 -4.13 3.17
C GLU A 164 11.27 -3.64 3.56
N ARG A 165 10.72 -4.13 4.68
CA ARG A 165 9.44 -3.62 5.20
C ARG A 165 9.53 -2.15 5.60
N GLU A 166 10.64 -1.72 6.21
CA GLU A 166 10.85 -0.31 6.58
C GLU A 166 10.91 0.61 5.34
N GLU A 167 11.66 0.22 4.32
CA GLU A 167 11.74 0.95 3.05
C GLU A 167 10.37 1.05 2.37
N PHE A 168 9.56 0.00 2.44
CA PHE A 168 8.21 0.04 1.91
C PHE A 168 7.26 0.91 2.74
N LEU A 169 7.37 0.88 4.07
CA LEU A 169 6.63 1.81 4.93
C LEU A 169 6.96 3.27 4.57
N ASP A 170 8.21 3.59 4.24
CA ASP A 170 8.58 4.93 3.76
C ASP A 170 7.93 5.27 2.41
N VAL A 171 7.73 4.29 1.53
CA VAL A 171 6.96 4.46 0.27
C VAL A 171 5.48 4.75 0.58
N LEU A 172 4.87 3.99 1.49
CA LEU A 172 3.47 4.16 1.91
C LEU A 172 3.25 5.51 2.58
N ASP A 173 4.20 5.98 3.39
CA ASP A 173 4.14 7.28 4.06
C ASP A 173 4.19 8.44 3.06
N ARG A 174 5.02 8.32 2.03
CA ARG A 174 5.06 9.28 0.91
C ARG A 174 3.77 9.27 0.11
N GLU A 175 3.18 8.11 -0.09
CA GLU A 175 1.90 7.98 -0.80
C GLU A 175 0.76 8.62 0.00
N ALA A 176 0.65 8.31 1.30
CA ALA A 176 -0.33 8.94 2.20
C ALA A 176 -0.21 10.47 2.17
N ALA A 177 1.00 11.01 2.32
CA ALA A 177 1.24 12.46 2.27
C ALA A 177 0.84 13.06 0.91
N SER A 178 1.06 12.34 -0.21
CA SER A 178 0.62 12.77 -1.54
C SER A 178 -0.91 12.84 -1.65
N LEU A 179 -1.61 11.82 -1.11
CA LEU A 179 -3.07 11.77 -1.10
C LEU A 179 -3.67 12.89 -0.24
N GLU A 180 -3.15 13.10 0.98
CA GLU A 180 -3.61 14.16 1.90
C GLU A 180 -3.45 15.55 1.27
N ALA A 181 -2.29 15.81 0.66
CA ALA A 181 -2.03 17.08 -0.03
C ALA A 181 -3.00 17.28 -1.20
N ALA A 182 -3.23 16.24 -2.01
CA ALA A 182 -4.17 16.30 -3.12
C ALA A 182 -5.61 16.51 -2.64
N ALA A 183 -6.03 15.85 -1.56
CA ALA A 183 -7.35 16.02 -0.95
C ALA A 183 -7.58 17.48 -0.53
N ALA A 184 -6.63 18.05 0.22
CA ALA A 184 -6.69 19.44 0.67
C ALA A 184 -6.76 20.42 -0.51
N ASP A 185 -5.90 20.26 -1.51
CA ASP A 185 -5.89 21.11 -2.70
C ASP A 185 -7.21 21.03 -3.49
N ILE A 186 -7.76 19.82 -3.65
CA ILE A 186 -9.03 19.60 -4.34
C ILE A 186 -10.19 20.23 -3.58
N ASP A 187 -10.21 20.11 -2.26
CA ASP A 187 -11.27 20.70 -1.44
C ASP A 187 -11.26 22.23 -1.45
N GLU A 188 -10.08 22.83 -1.50
CA GLU A 188 -9.91 24.27 -1.70
C GLU A 188 -10.48 24.70 -3.07
N VAL A 189 -10.08 24.02 -4.16
CA VAL A 189 -10.62 24.27 -5.51
C VAL A 189 -12.14 24.12 -5.54
N ARG A 190 -12.69 23.11 -4.87
CA ARG A 190 -14.14 22.90 -4.78
C ARG A 190 -14.84 24.00 -3.99
N ALA A 191 -14.25 24.48 -2.89
CA ALA A 191 -14.78 25.58 -2.12
C ALA A 191 -14.84 26.87 -2.95
N GLU A 192 -13.76 27.18 -3.67
CA GLU A 192 -13.71 28.36 -4.55
C GLU A 192 -14.64 28.26 -5.74
N LEU A 193 -14.74 27.09 -6.39
CA LEU A 193 -15.71 26.88 -7.47
C LEU A 193 -17.14 27.12 -6.98
N ARG A 194 -17.49 26.66 -5.77
CA ARG A 194 -18.80 26.92 -5.17
C ARG A 194 -19.04 28.40 -4.93
N ALA A 195 -18.04 29.13 -4.45
CA ALA A 195 -18.14 30.58 -4.26
C ALA A 195 -18.27 31.32 -5.60
N LEU A 196 -17.60 30.85 -6.65
CA LEU A 196 -17.74 31.40 -8.00
C LEU A 196 -19.11 31.07 -8.62
N ASP A 197 -19.72 29.94 -8.30
CA ASP A 197 -21.07 29.60 -8.75
C ASP A 197 -22.17 30.21 -7.85
N ASP A 198 -21.82 30.96 -6.81
CA ASP A 198 -22.79 31.59 -5.91
C ASP A 198 -23.42 32.84 -6.58
N GLY A 199 -24.73 32.77 -6.80
CA GLY A 199 -25.55 33.84 -7.38
C GLY A 199 -25.77 33.80 -8.90
N PRO A 200 -26.90 34.35 -9.38
CA PRO A 200 -27.32 34.26 -10.78
C PRO A 200 -26.39 35.07 -11.70
N LEU A 201 -25.88 34.41 -12.75
CA LEU A 201 -25.00 35.05 -13.74
C LEU A 201 -25.71 36.19 -14.50
N SER A 202 -26.99 36.00 -14.80
CA SER A 202 -27.80 36.95 -15.58
C SER A 202 -28.00 38.32 -14.93
N ALA A 203 -27.71 38.44 -13.62
CA ALA A 203 -27.81 39.69 -12.87
C ALA A 203 -26.47 40.45 -12.78
N GLN A 204 -25.39 39.89 -13.34
CA GLN A 204 -24.05 40.45 -13.21
C GLN A 204 -23.67 41.36 -14.37
N ARG A 205 -22.88 42.38 -14.06
CA ARG A 205 -22.32 43.27 -15.08
C ARG A 205 -21.17 42.59 -15.83
N PHE A 206 -20.85 43.09 -17.02
CA PHE A 206 -19.74 42.57 -17.84
C PHE A 206 -18.43 42.38 -17.06
N ASP A 207 -18.00 43.38 -16.27
CA ASP A 207 -16.76 43.29 -15.50
C ASP A 207 -16.81 42.22 -14.39
N GLU A 208 -17.99 41.97 -13.81
CA GLU A 208 -18.20 40.92 -12.81
C GLU A 208 -18.13 39.54 -13.47
N LEU A 209 -18.77 39.37 -14.62
CA LEU A 209 -18.68 38.17 -15.44
C LEU A 209 -17.24 37.91 -15.91
N ARG A 210 -16.50 38.94 -16.30
CA ARG A 210 -15.09 38.83 -16.70
C ARG A 210 -14.21 38.39 -15.54
N ARG A 211 -14.39 38.96 -14.34
CA ARG A 211 -13.68 38.51 -13.13
C ARG A 211 -13.99 37.05 -12.80
N ARG A 212 -15.25 36.65 -12.92
CA ARG A 212 -15.67 35.27 -12.69
C ARG A 212 -15.08 34.31 -13.71
N TRP A 213 -15.03 34.70 -14.99
CA TRP A 213 -14.37 33.91 -16.04
C TRP A 213 -12.88 33.71 -15.72
N GLN A 214 -12.18 34.78 -15.31
CA GLN A 214 -10.77 34.68 -14.89
C GLN A 214 -10.62 33.74 -13.69
N GLY A 215 -11.47 33.85 -12.68
CA GLY A 215 -11.45 32.95 -11.52
C GLY A 215 -11.62 31.48 -11.92
N VAL A 216 -12.52 31.16 -12.86
CA VAL A 216 -12.66 29.79 -13.36
C VAL A 216 -11.39 29.33 -14.10
N ARG A 217 -10.73 30.19 -14.88
CA ARG A 217 -9.46 29.87 -15.55
C ARG A 217 -8.33 29.60 -14.56
N ASP A 218 -8.26 30.40 -13.49
CA ASP A 218 -7.26 30.22 -12.45
C ASP A 218 -7.45 28.88 -11.73
N LEU A 219 -8.71 28.47 -11.48
CA LEU A 219 -9.04 27.14 -10.95
C LEU A 219 -8.70 26.01 -11.92
N GLU A 220 -8.97 26.15 -13.23
CA GLU A 220 -8.55 25.17 -14.25
C GLU A 220 -7.02 24.95 -14.19
N ALA A 221 -6.23 26.03 -14.14
CA ALA A 221 -4.78 25.95 -14.05
C ALA A 221 -4.29 25.27 -12.75
N ARG A 222 -4.98 25.49 -11.63
CA ARG A 222 -4.69 24.82 -10.35
C ARG A 222 -4.96 23.32 -10.43
N VAL A 223 -6.10 22.91 -11.00
CA VAL A 223 -6.43 21.48 -11.22
C VAL A 223 -5.38 20.79 -12.07
N ASP A 224 -4.93 21.42 -13.15
CA ASP A 224 -3.84 20.91 -13.98
C ASP A 224 -2.52 20.79 -13.19
N GLY A 225 -2.26 21.74 -12.30
CA GLY A 225 -1.12 21.72 -11.38
C GLY A 225 -1.16 20.53 -10.41
N ILE A 226 -2.30 20.27 -9.78
CA ILE A 226 -2.50 19.12 -8.87
C ILE A 226 -2.31 17.82 -9.65
N GLY A 227 -2.92 17.69 -10.83
CA GLY A 227 -2.80 16.52 -11.67
C GLY A 227 -1.35 16.23 -12.08
N ARG A 228 -0.59 17.27 -12.43
CA ARG A 228 0.84 17.12 -12.77
C ARG A 228 1.67 16.61 -11.60
N ARG A 229 1.52 17.21 -10.41
CA ARG A 229 2.22 16.76 -9.19
C ARG A 229 1.88 15.30 -8.89
N ARG A 230 0.59 14.93 -8.98
CA ARG A 230 0.16 13.56 -8.72
C ARG A 230 0.77 12.56 -9.71
N GLN A 231 0.81 12.91 -10.99
CA GLN A 231 1.46 12.06 -11.99
C GLN A 231 2.97 11.95 -11.79
N GLU A 232 3.64 12.99 -11.30
CA GLU A 232 5.06 12.94 -10.93
C GLU A 232 5.29 11.96 -9.76
N THR A 233 4.45 12.01 -8.72
CA THR A 233 4.46 11.03 -7.63
C THR A 233 4.30 9.60 -8.16
N ILE A 234 3.25 9.31 -8.95
CA ILE A 234 3.00 7.97 -9.50
C ILE A 234 4.21 7.46 -10.31
N ARG A 235 4.85 8.34 -11.10
CA ARG A 235 6.06 7.98 -11.86
C ARG A 235 7.26 7.69 -10.97
N SER A 236 7.44 8.45 -9.88
CA SER A 236 8.51 8.21 -8.90
C SER A 236 8.36 6.82 -8.29
N HIS A 237 7.14 6.45 -7.88
CA HIS A 237 6.87 5.18 -7.21
C HIS A 237 7.09 3.96 -8.11
N ARG A 238 6.98 4.10 -9.44
CA ARG A 238 7.33 3.03 -10.39
C ARG A 238 8.80 2.62 -10.33
N SER A 239 9.66 3.46 -9.76
CA SER A 239 11.08 3.16 -9.55
C SER A 239 11.36 2.58 -8.17
N ASP A 240 10.39 2.64 -7.26
CA ASP A 240 10.53 2.32 -5.84
C ASP A 240 10.06 0.89 -5.50
N LEU A 241 9.50 0.15 -6.47
CA LEU A 241 9.16 -1.28 -6.36
C LEU A 241 10.03 -2.12 -7.31
N PRO A 242 11.31 -2.39 -6.97
CA PRO A 242 12.10 -3.37 -7.72
C PRO A 242 11.41 -4.75 -7.63
N GLY A 243 11.20 -5.41 -8.77
CA GLY A 243 10.75 -6.81 -8.80
C GLY A 243 9.23 -7.05 -8.82
N VAL A 244 8.38 -6.03 -8.68
CA VAL A 244 6.92 -6.17 -8.81
C VAL A 244 6.47 -5.73 -10.22
N PRO A 245 5.70 -6.54 -10.98
CA PRO A 245 5.26 -6.21 -12.34
C PRO A 245 4.26 -5.04 -12.45
N THR A 246 3.71 -4.58 -11.33
CA THR A 246 2.57 -3.66 -11.22
C THR A 246 3.01 -2.36 -10.55
N ASP A 247 2.48 -1.21 -10.98
CA ASP A 247 2.78 0.05 -10.29
C ASP A 247 2.10 0.13 -8.91
N LEU A 248 2.66 0.90 -7.98
CA LEU A 248 2.15 0.95 -6.60
C LEU A 248 0.66 1.31 -6.53
N SER A 249 0.17 2.19 -7.40
CA SER A 249 -1.24 2.60 -7.40
C SER A 249 -2.14 1.46 -7.84
N GLU A 250 -1.78 0.73 -8.89
CA GLU A 250 -2.49 -0.47 -9.32
C GLU A 250 -2.50 -1.57 -8.25
N TYR A 251 -1.41 -1.67 -7.47
CA TYR A 251 -1.35 -2.58 -6.32
C TYR A 251 -2.28 -2.15 -5.18
N LEU A 252 -2.10 -0.94 -4.64
CA LEU A 252 -2.84 -0.46 -3.45
C LEU A 252 -4.34 -0.31 -3.70
N TYR A 253 -4.72 0.04 -4.92
CA TYR A 253 -6.09 0.42 -5.25
C TYR A 253 -6.81 -0.60 -6.13
N ALA A 254 -6.29 -1.84 -6.19
CA ALA A 254 -6.86 -2.93 -6.99
C ALA A 254 -8.36 -3.16 -6.69
N ASP A 255 -8.74 -3.08 -5.41
CA ASP A 255 -10.11 -3.31 -4.94
C ASP A 255 -11.00 -2.06 -4.94
N LEU A 256 -10.44 -0.90 -5.31
CA LEU A 256 -11.17 0.36 -5.33
C LEU A 256 -11.84 0.59 -6.69
N SER A 257 -12.79 1.54 -6.69
CA SER A 257 -13.51 1.97 -7.90
C SER A 257 -12.61 2.53 -9.02
N SER A 258 -11.38 2.92 -8.70
CA SER A 258 -10.41 3.47 -9.63
C SER A 258 -8.98 3.19 -9.17
N PRO A 259 -8.09 2.72 -10.05
CA PRO A 259 -6.67 2.55 -9.74
C PRO A 259 -5.92 3.88 -9.59
N TYR A 260 -6.54 5.01 -9.95
CA TYR A 260 -5.97 6.35 -9.80
C TYR A 260 -6.98 7.33 -9.18
N PRO A 261 -7.29 7.17 -7.88
CA PRO A 261 -8.41 7.85 -7.22
C PRO A 261 -8.37 9.39 -7.34
N VAL A 262 -7.18 9.98 -7.12
CA VAL A 262 -6.98 11.43 -7.26
C VAL A 262 -7.22 11.91 -8.69
N LEU A 263 -6.71 11.20 -9.71
CA LEU A 263 -6.88 11.59 -11.11
C LEU A 263 -8.34 11.46 -11.55
N ALA A 264 -9.05 10.43 -11.08
CA ALA A 264 -10.49 10.26 -11.33
C ALA A 264 -11.31 11.41 -10.68
N THR A 265 -10.95 11.82 -9.47
CA THR A 265 -11.58 12.96 -8.80
C THR A 265 -11.28 14.28 -9.52
N LEU A 266 -10.03 14.51 -9.95
CA LEU A 266 -9.66 15.69 -10.74
C LEU A 266 -10.39 15.76 -12.08
N ALA A 267 -10.59 14.63 -12.77
CA ALA A 267 -11.38 14.58 -14.00
C ALA A 267 -12.81 15.07 -13.75
N THR A 268 -13.43 14.61 -12.66
CA THR A 268 -14.79 15.04 -12.28
C THR A 268 -14.84 16.55 -11.93
N VAL A 269 -13.81 17.07 -11.25
CA VAL A 269 -13.70 18.52 -10.96
C VAL A 269 -13.49 19.33 -12.23
N GLY A 270 -12.64 18.86 -13.16
CA GLY A 270 -12.38 19.49 -14.45
C GLY A 270 -13.62 19.59 -15.33
N GLU A 271 -14.48 18.57 -15.33
CA GLU A 271 -15.77 18.61 -16.02
C GLU A 271 -16.68 19.72 -15.46
N ARG A 272 -16.71 19.88 -14.14
CA ARG A 272 -17.50 20.95 -13.49
C ARG A 272 -16.97 22.33 -13.81
N LEU A 273 -15.65 22.51 -13.78
CA LEU A 273 -15.00 23.76 -14.17
C LEU A 273 -15.29 24.11 -15.63
N THR A 274 -15.19 23.12 -16.53
CA THR A 274 -15.57 23.30 -17.94
C THR A 274 -17.02 23.72 -18.09
N GLY A 275 -17.93 23.12 -17.30
CA GLY A 275 -19.34 23.50 -17.25
C GLY A 275 -19.54 24.94 -16.76
N ALA A 276 -18.88 25.33 -15.67
CA ALA A 276 -18.92 26.69 -15.12
C ALA A 276 -18.41 27.72 -16.12
N ARG A 277 -17.25 27.45 -16.74
CA ARG A 277 -16.68 28.31 -17.78
C ARG A 277 -17.65 28.53 -18.94
N ARG A 278 -18.25 27.46 -19.46
CA ARG A 278 -19.26 27.55 -20.54
C ARG A 278 -20.51 28.33 -20.14
N ARG A 279 -20.92 28.33 -18.87
CA ARG A 279 -22.03 29.18 -18.39
C ARG A 279 -21.62 30.65 -18.42
N VAL A 280 -20.45 30.98 -17.88
CA VAL A 280 -19.95 32.36 -17.84
C VAL A 280 -19.68 32.92 -19.25
N GLU A 281 -19.07 32.13 -20.14
CA GLU A 281 -18.81 32.52 -21.54
C GLU A 281 -20.10 32.84 -22.30
N ARG A 282 -21.18 32.08 -22.07
CA ARG A 282 -22.49 32.34 -22.68
C ARG A 282 -23.08 33.68 -22.23
N GLU A 283 -23.00 33.97 -20.94
CA GLU A 283 -23.53 35.22 -20.37
C GLU A 283 -22.69 36.43 -20.78
N LEU A 284 -21.37 36.28 -20.86
CA LEU A 284 -20.47 37.30 -21.42
C LEU A 284 -20.84 37.64 -22.86
N ALA A 285 -21.08 36.63 -23.69
CA ALA A 285 -21.48 36.82 -25.09
C ALA A 285 -22.88 37.46 -25.23
N ALA A 286 -23.78 37.24 -24.25
CA ALA A 286 -25.11 37.86 -24.24
C ALA A 286 -25.11 39.30 -23.70
N THR A 287 -24.08 39.70 -22.94
CA THR A 287 -23.93 41.03 -22.33
C THR A 287 -23.09 41.98 -23.20
N ALA A 288 -22.34 41.45 -24.17
CA ALA A 288 -21.51 42.20 -25.13
C ALA A 288 -22.33 42.71 -26.32
#